data_AF-A0A918MGL7-F1
#
_entry.id   AF-A0A918MGL7-F1
#
_cell.length_a   1.000
_cell.length_b   1.000
_cell.length_c   1.000
_cell.angle_alpha   90.00
_cell.angle_beta   90.00
_cell.angle_gamma   90.00
#
_symmetry.space_group_name_H-M   'P 1'
#
loop_
_entity.id
_entity.type
_entity.pdbx_description
1 polymer ?
#
loop_
_entity_poly.entity_id
_entity_poly.type
_entity_poly.pdbx_seq_one_letter_code
_entity_poly.pdbx_strand_id
1 'polypeptide(L)' 'MLRGWTTALPRPWLVLIADAPVRPVRAARYRYKALEGRLAGTAIVPYLPVLRAVEGAEEALQHTDVQAAAVKLRRQLEGK' A
#
# COMPACT_ATOMS: atom_id res chain seq x y z
N MET A 1 -2.60 -16.46 -4.63
CA MET A 1 -1.61 -15.99 -3.64
C MET A 1 -2.13 -16.05 -2.19
N LEU A 2 -3.09 -15.22 -1.76
CA LEU A 2 -3.58 -15.20 -0.37
C LEU A 2 -4.22 -16.51 0.14
N ARG A 3 -4.85 -17.30 -0.76
CA ARG A 3 -5.42 -18.62 -0.41
C ARG A 3 -4.36 -19.66 -0.05
N GLY A 4 -3.13 -19.51 -0.56
CA GLY A 4 -2.00 -20.39 -0.23
C GLY A 4 -1.13 -19.85 0.90
N TRP A 5 -1.47 -18.70 1.50
CA TRP A 5 -0.72 -18.15 2.63
C TRP A 5 -1.00 -18.99 3.86
N THR A 6 0.01 -19.73 4.32
CA THR A 6 -0.12 -20.67 5.43
C THR A 6 0.00 -19.94 6.77
N THR A 7 -0.49 -20.58 7.83
CA THR A 7 -0.38 -20.08 9.20
C THR A 7 1.04 -20.14 9.78
N ALA A 8 1.95 -20.83 9.08
CA ALA A 8 3.37 -20.89 9.45
C ALA A 8 4.12 -19.58 9.14
N LEU A 9 3.53 -18.69 8.33
CA LEU A 9 4.08 -17.37 8.00
C LEU A 9 3.31 -16.27 8.74
N PRO A 10 3.96 -15.14 9.06
CA PRO A 10 3.27 -13.96 9.54
C PRO A 10 2.15 -13.54 8.58
N ARG A 11 1.09 -12.93 9.11
CA ARG A 11 0.01 -12.42 8.26
C ARG A 11 0.58 -11.39 7.27
N PRO A 12 0.18 -11.44 5.99
CA PRO A 12 0.71 -10.51 4.99
C PRO A 12 0.09 -9.13 5.16
N TRP A 13 0.83 -8.11 4.75
CA TRP A 13 0.29 -6.76 4.54
C TRP A 13 -0.33 -6.63 3.15
N LEU A 14 -1.46 -5.94 3.06
CA LEU A 14 -2.03 -5.50 1.79
C LEU A 14 -1.63 -4.05 1.54
N VAL A 15 -0.72 -3.82 0.60
CA VAL A 15 -0.32 -2.47 0.17
C VAL A 15 -1.02 -2.16 -1.15
N LEU A 16 -1.85 -1.12 -1.15
CA LEU A 16 -2.61 -0.66 -2.31
C LEU A 16 -2.00 0.66 -2.79
N ILE A 17 -1.62 0.74 -4.06
CA ILE A 17 -1.09 1.95 -4.68
C ILE A 17 -2.20 2.52 -5.57
N ALA A 18 -2.62 3.75 -5.32
CA ALA A 18 -3.65 4.39 -6.13
C ALA A 18 -3.09 4.75 -7.50
N ASP A 19 -3.83 4.41 -8.55
CA ASP A 19 -3.51 4.65 -9.95
C ASP A 19 -4.07 5.98 -10.48
N ALA A 20 -5.03 6.56 -9.76
CA ALA A 20 -5.66 7.85 -9.99
C ALA A 20 -6.01 8.55 -8.66
N PRO A 21 -6.17 9.89 -8.64
CA PRO A 21 -6.48 10.67 -7.43
C PRO A 21 -7.97 10.55 -7.03
N VAL A 22 -8.51 9.34 -7.06
CA VAL A 22 -9.91 9.05 -6.78
C VAL A 22 -10.03 8.09 -5.60
N ARG A 23 -11.13 8.23 -4.85
CA ARG A 23 -11.41 7.32 -3.73
C ARG A 23 -11.78 5.93 -4.28
N PRO A 24 -11.31 4.84 -3.66
CA PRO A 24 -11.74 3.50 -4.04
C PRO A 24 -13.27 3.35 -4.00
N VAL A 25 -13.82 2.76 -5.06
CA VAL A 25 -15.26 2.49 -5.17
C VAL A 25 -15.74 1.61 -4.02
N ARG A 26 -17.04 1.68 -3.70
CA ARG A 26 -17.63 0.99 -2.55
C ARG A 26 -17.36 -0.52 -2.54
N ALA A 27 -17.43 -1.15 -3.72
CA ALA A 27 -17.12 -2.57 -3.90
C ALA A 27 -15.66 -2.92 -3.55
N ALA A 28 -14.70 -2.07 -3.90
CA ALA A 28 -13.29 -2.28 -3.56
C ALA A 28 -13.08 -2.18 -2.05
N ARG A 29 -13.66 -1.16 -1.40
CA ARG A 29 -13.59 -0.99 0.05
C ARG A 29 -14.21 -2.17 0.81
N TYR A 30 -15.31 -2.71 0.32
CA TYR A 30 -15.91 -3.92 0.89
C TYR A 30 -14.95 -5.12 0.83
N ARG A 31 -14.29 -5.33 -0.32
CA ARG A 31 -13.32 -6.42 -0.48
C ARG A 31 -12.12 -6.28 0.46
N TYR A 32 -11.61 -5.06 0.67
CA TYR A 32 -10.51 -4.84 1.62
C TYR A 32 -10.92 -5.22 3.04
N LYS A 33 -12.10 -4.77 3.48
CA LYS A 33 -12.66 -5.15 4.80
C LYS A 33 -12.85 -6.66 4.95
N ALA A 34 -13.36 -7.33 3.92
CA ALA A 34 -13.55 -8.77 3.95
C ALA A 34 -12.23 -9.56 4.11
N LEU A 35 -11.09 -8.96 3.77
CA LEU A 35 -9.76 -9.56 3.91
C LEU A 35 -9.08 -9.22 5.24
N GLU A 36 -9.59 -8.25 6.01
CA GLU A 36 -8.93 -7.69 7.20
C GLU A 36 -8.52 -8.76 8.23
N GLY A 37 -9.39 -9.74 8.50
CA GLY A 37 -9.09 -10.85 9.42
C GLY A 37 -7.94 -11.78 9.00
N ARG A 38 -7.48 -11.68 7.74
CA ARG A 38 -6.39 -12.49 7.17
C ARG A 38 -5.10 -11.69 6.96
N LEU A 39 -5.12 -10.39 7.23
CA LEU A 39 -4.01 -9.48 6.97
C LEU A 39 -3.39 -9.03 8.30
N ALA A 40 -2.12 -8.62 8.26
CA ALA A 40 -1.49 -7.87 9.35
C ALA A 40 -1.98 -6.42 9.36
N GLY A 41 -2.33 -5.89 8.19
CA GLY A 41 -2.89 -4.57 8.00
C GLY A 41 -3.10 -4.26 6.52
N THR A 42 -3.76 -3.13 6.26
CA THR A 42 -3.92 -2.58 4.91
C THR A 42 -3.35 -1.17 4.87
N ALA A 43 -2.45 -0.90 3.93
CA ALA A 43 -1.90 0.42 3.68
C ALA A 43 -2.35 0.91 2.30
N ILE A 44 -2.73 2.18 2.21
CA ILE A 44 -3.12 2.84 0.95
C ILE A 44 -2.12 3.95 0.67
N VAL A 45 -1.30 3.75 -0.36
CA VAL A 45 -0.37 4.73 -0.90
C VAL A 45 -1.16 5.61 -1.89
N PRO A 46 -1.09 6.94 -1.77
CA PRO A 46 -1.82 7.85 -2.65
C PRO A 46 -1.33 7.79 -4.09
N TYR A 47 -2.06 8.44 -4.99
CA TYR A 47 -1.64 8.59 -6.37
C TYR A 47 -0.41 9.50 -6.45
N LEU A 48 0.70 8.93 -6.91
CA LEU A 48 1.99 9.61 -7.06
C LEU A 48 2.36 9.59 -8.56
N PRO A 49 1.91 10.58 -9.36
CA PRO A 49 2.10 10.58 -10.81
C PRO A 49 3.57 10.52 -11.21
N VAL A 50 4.44 11.10 -10.39
CA VAL A 50 5.89 11.13 -10.59
C VAL A 50 6.52 9.74 -10.69
N LEU A 51 5.93 8.72 -10.05
CA LEU A 51 6.41 7.34 -10.13
C LEU A 51 6.29 6.74 -11.54
N ARG A 52 5.56 7.37 -12.46
CA ARG A 52 5.47 6.95 -13.86
C ARG A 52 6.61 7.49 -14.73
N ALA A 53 7.32 8.51 -14.25
CA ALA A 53 8.35 9.21 -15.01
C ALA A 53 9.78 8.85 -14.56
N VAL A 54 9.94 8.41 -13.31
CA VAL A 54 11.24 8.04 -12.74
C VAL A 54 11.69 6.65 -13.20
N GLU A 55 12.99 6.48 -13.37
CA GLU A 55 13.60 5.23 -13.82
C GLU A 55 13.99 4.30 -12.66
N GLY A 56 14.07 4.84 -11.44
CA GLY A 56 14.54 4.10 -10.26
C GLY A 56 14.01 4.60 -8.93
N ALA A 57 14.23 3.80 -7.88
CA ALA A 57 13.78 4.10 -6.53
C ALA A 57 14.54 5.30 -5.93
N GLU A 58 15.83 5.42 -6.21
CA GLU A 58 16.69 6.51 -5.75
C GLU A 58 16.21 7.85 -6.30
N GLU A 59 15.83 7.89 -7.59
CA GLU A 59 15.25 9.07 -8.23
C GLU A 59 13.86 9.38 -7.66
N ALA A 60 13.00 8.37 -7.52
CA ALA A 60 11.68 8.51 -6.91
C ALA A 60 11.76 9.17 -5.52
N LEU A 61 12.75 8.78 -4.72
CA LEU A 61 12.96 9.30 -3.37
C LEU A 61 13.47 10.75 -3.33
N GLN A 62 13.81 11.38 -4.45
CA GLN A 62 14.14 12.81 -4.50
C GLN A 62 12.88 13.69 -4.42
N HIS A 63 11.70 13.13 -4.71
CA HIS A 63 10.44 13.86 -4.69
C HIS A 63 9.81 13.89 -3.30
N THR A 64 9.48 15.09 -2.81
CA THR A 64 8.94 15.31 -1.45
C THR A 64 7.66 14.52 -1.19
N ASP A 65 6.75 14.45 -2.15
CA ASP A 65 5.49 13.70 -2.00
C ASP A 65 5.73 12.19 -1.86
N VAL A 66 6.73 11.67 -2.58
CA VAL A 66 7.13 10.26 -2.49
C VAL A 66 7.78 9.98 -1.15
N GLN A 67 8.67 10.84 -0.67
CA GLN A 67 9.26 10.71 0.66
C GLN A 67 8.20 10.73 1.76
N ALA A 68 7.25 11.67 1.69
CA ALA A 68 6.16 11.77 2.66
C ALA A 68 5.29 10.50 2.66
N ALA A 69 4.94 9.99 1.48
CA ALA A 69 4.19 8.74 1.34
C ALA A 69 4.98 7.54 1.87
N ALA A 70 6.29 7.46 1.59
CA ALA A 70 7.16 6.40 2.08
C ALA A 70 7.29 6.40 3.60
N VAL A 71 7.48 7.58 4.22
CA VAL A 71 7.52 7.73 5.68
C VAL A 71 6.20 7.30 6.31
N LYS A 72 5.08 7.70 5.72
CA LYS A 72 3.75 7.30 6.18
C LYS A 72 3.53 5.79 6.07
N LEU A 73 3.91 5.20 4.94
CA LEU A 73 3.83 3.75 4.73
C LEU A 73 4.69 3.01 5.76
N ARG A 74 5.94 3.43 5.96
CA ARG A 74 6.84 2.82 6.95
C ARG A 74 6.24 2.83 8.36
N ARG A 75 5.70 3.98 8.79
CA ARG A 75 5.02 4.11 10.09
C ARG A 75 3.86 3.12 10.24
N GLN A 76 3.02 3.00 9.21
CA GLN A 76 1.92 2.02 9.20
C GLN A 76 2.42 0.58 9.32
N LEU A 77 3.45 0.20 8.55
CA LEU A 77 4.00 -1.15 8.54
C LEU A 77 4.69 -1.51 9.87
N GLU A 78 5.36 -0.55 10.49
CA GLU A 78 6.04 -0.72 11.79
C GLU A 78 5.08 -0.65 12.99
N GLY A 79 3.80 -0.30 12.77
CA GLY A 79 2.83 -0.13 13.84
C GLY A 79 3.10 1.09 14.74
N LYS A 80 3.76 2.12 14.19
CA LYS A 80 4.09 3.39 14.87
C LYS A 80 3.27 4.57 14.35
#